data_AF-A0A930K722-F1
#
_entry.id   AF-A0A930K722-F1
#
_cell.length_a   1.000
_cell.length_b   1.000
_cell.length_c   1.000
_cell.angle_alpha   90.00
_cell.angle_beta   90.00
_cell.angle_gamma   90.00
#
_symmetry.space_group_name_H-M   'P 1'
#
loop_
_entity.id
_entity.type
_entity.pdbx_description
1 polymer ?
#
loop_
_entity_poly.entity_id
_entity_poly.type
_entity_poly.pdbx_seq_one_letter_code
_entity_poly.pdbx_strand_id
1 'polypeptide(L)'
;MKAKKLFFKECHLAGRQYHDVDEVWEELHVGTCLELQRDLDNRYDKNAVAVVYNTIDKDTGQSEEYLLGYIPSHENETIAQLLEMG
;
A
#
# COMPACT_ATOMS: atom_id res chain seq x y z
N MET A 1 26.48 2.41 -2.05
CA MET A 1 26.00 1.55 -3.15
C MET A 1 24.48 1.64 -3.17
N LYS A 2 23.82 1.86 -4.32
CA LYS A 2 22.35 1.73 -4.39
C LYS A 2 22.00 0.24 -4.34
N ALA A 3 21.08 -0.16 -3.47
CA ALA A 3 20.57 -1.52 -3.42
C ALA A 3 19.88 -1.85 -4.76
N LYS A 4 20.11 -3.07 -5.27
CA LYS A 4 19.42 -3.56 -6.47
C LYS A 4 17.98 -3.89 -6.08
N LYS A 5 17.00 -3.30 -6.78
CA LYS A 5 15.60 -3.71 -6.63
C LYS A 5 15.42 -5.09 -7.26
N LEU A 6 14.86 -6.03 -6.51
CA LEU A 6 14.55 -7.37 -6.97
C LEU A 6 13.04 -7.57 -6.95
N PHE A 7 12.52 -8.26 -7.96
CA PHE A 7 11.14 -8.72 -7.92
C PHE A 7 11.00 -9.70 -6.75
N PHE A 8 9.96 -9.49 -5.94
CA PHE A 8 9.65 -10.35 -4.81
C PHE A 8 8.40 -11.19 -5.09
N LYS A 9 7.28 -10.53 -5.39
CA LYS A 9 5.97 -11.17 -5.50
C LYS A 9 4.97 -10.30 -6.28
N GLU A 10 3.93 -10.95 -6.81
CA GLU A 10 2.68 -10.36 -7.28
C GLU A 10 1.51 -10.90 -6.42
N CYS A 11 0.55 -10.05 -6.09
CA CYS A 11 -0.69 -10.43 -5.40
C CYS A 11 -1.83 -9.46 -5.77
N HIS A 12 -3.06 -9.87 -5.49
CA HIS A 12 -4.23 -8.99 -5.61
C HIS A 12 -4.25 -7.92 -4.51
N LEU A 13 -5.05 -6.88 -4.71
CA LEU A 13 -5.42 -5.91 -3.68
C LEU A 13 -6.74 -6.35 -3.02
N ALA A 14 -6.72 -6.59 -1.72
CA ALA A 14 -7.90 -6.93 -0.94
C ALA A 14 -8.60 -5.67 -0.41
N GLY A 15 -9.92 -5.73 -0.25
CA GLY A 15 -10.68 -4.67 0.44
C GLY A 15 -10.96 -3.42 -0.38
N ARG A 16 -10.61 -3.37 -1.68
CA ARG A 16 -10.76 -2.20 -2.58
C ARG A 16 -12.09 -1.46 -2.44
N GLN A 17 -13.19 -2.20 -2.29
CA GLN A 17 -14.55 -1.65 -2.21
C GLN A 17 -14.90 -0.89 -0.92
N TYR A 18 -14.01 -0.90 0.09
CA TYR A 18 -14.22 -0.29 1.40
C TYR A 18 -13.35 0.94 1.66
N HIS A 19 -12.56 1.36 0.66
CA HIS A 19 -11.54 2.41 0.81
C HIS A 19 -11.54 3.37 -0.38
N ASP A 20 -10.59 4.28 -0.40
CA ASP A 20 -10.63 5.55 -1.16
C ASP A 20 -10.23 5.38 -2.63
N VAL A 21 -10.22 4.15 -3.14
CA VAL A 21 -9.76 3.83 -4.50
C VAL A 21 -10.56 4.55 -5.57
N ASP A 22 -11.87 4.67 -5.36
CA ASP A 22 -12.75 5.30 -6.33
C ASP A 22 -12.49 6.83 -6.42
N GLU A 23 -11.86 7.44 -5.40
CA GLU A 23 -11.48 8.87 -5.41
C GLU A 23 -10.30 9.14 -6.33
N VAL A 24 -9.38 8.18 -6.44
CA VAL A 24 -8.10 8.32 -7.17
C VAL A 24 -7.99 7.42 -8.39
N TRP A 25 -9.07 6.75 -8.80
CA TRP A 25 -9.05 5.73 -9.85
C TRP A 25 -8.49 6.24 -11.18
N GLU A 26 -8.80 7.48 -11.55
CA GLU A 26 -8.32 8.08 -12.81
C GLU A 26 -6.81 8.38 -12.80
N GLU A 27 -6.20 8.48 -11.62
CA GLU A 27 -4.76 8.71 -11.47
C GLU A 27 -3.95 7.41 -11.46
N LEU A 28 -4.59 6.30 -11.09
CA LEU A 28 -3.94 5.00 -11.01
C LEU A 28 -3.77 4.39 -12.41
N HIS A 29 -2.52 4.07 -12.77
CA HIS A 29 -2.20 3.37 -14.00
C HIS A 29 -1.15 2.26 -13.76
N VAL A 30 -1.00 1.36 -14.73
CA VAL A 30 0.05 0.34 -14.65
C VAL A 30 1.40 1.04 -14.52
N GLY A 31 2.19 0.63 -13.53
CA GLY A 31 3.48 1.23 -13.21
C GLY A 31 3.45 2.36 -12.18
N THR A 32 2.27 2.79 -11.72
CA THR A 32 2.18 3.69 -10.56
C THR A 32 2.82 3.05 -9.34
N CYS A 33 3.74 3.76 -8.69
CA CYS A 33 4.34 3.31 -7.44
C CYS A 33 3.37 3.56 -6.29
N LEU A 34 3.11 2.53 -5.49
CA LEU A 34 2.30 2.59 -4.29
C LEU A 34 3.19 2.32 -3.08
N GLU A 35 2.72 2.75 -1.92
CA GLU A 35 3.40 2.53 -0.65
C GLU A 35 2.77 1.40 0.14
N LEU A 36 3.61 0.65 0.84
CA LEU A 36 3.18 -0.40 1.76
C LEU A 36 3.42 0.09 3.17
N GLN A 37 2.36 0.12 3.98
CA GLN A 37 2.41 0.57 5.36
C GLN A 37 1.96 -0.53 6.31
N ARG A 38 2.66 -0.69 7.43
CA ARG A 38 2.24 -1.61 8.49
C ARG A 38 1.06 -0.99 9.24
N ASP A 39 -0.08 -1.67 9.20
CA ASP A 39 -1.21 -1.37 10.07
C ASP A 39 -1.11 -2.25 11.32
N LEU A 40 -0.51 -1.70 12.39
CA LEU A 40 -0.33 -2.36 13.68
C LEU A 40 -1.60 -2.30 14.56
N ASP A 41 -2.51 -1.39 14.24
CA ASP A 41 -3.76 -1.17 14.98
C ASP A 41 -4.94 -1.97 14.39
N ASN A 42 -4.68 -2.73 13.33
CA ASN A 42 -5.67 -3.59 12.70
C ASN A 42 -6.23 -4.63 13.67
N ARG A 43 -7.53 -4.56 13.95
CA ARG A 43 -8.19 -5.44 14.93
C ARG A 43 -8.43 -6.87 14.42
N TYR A 44 -8.30 -7.10 13.11
CA TYR A 44 -8.64 -8.37 12.47
C TYR A 44 -7.40 -9.18 12.11
N ASP A 45 -6.33 -8.52 11.70
CA ASP A 45 -5.12 -9.17 11.21
C ASP A 45 -3.85 -8.48 11.72
N LYS A 46 -3.09 -9.18 12.58
CA LYS A 46 -1.82 -8.69 13.12
C LYS A 46 -0.75 -8.40 12.05
N ASN A 47 -0.86 -9.02 10.88
CA ASN A 47 0.07 -8.87 9.76
C ASN A 47 -0.44 -7.88 8.71
N ALA A 48 -1.48 -7.09 9.00
CA ALA A 48 -2.11 -6.20 8.03
C ALA A 48 -1.13 -5.22 7.37
N VAL A 49 -0.98 -5.31 6.06
CA VAL A 49 -0.18 -4.36 5.28
C VAL A 49 -1.13 -3.56 4.40
N ALA A 50 -1.27 -2.28 4.72
CA ALA A 50 -2.04 -1.33 3.93
C ALA A 50 -1.28 -1.00 2.64
N VAL A 51 -2.02 -0.85 1.55
CA VAL A 51 -1.53 -0.35 0.27
C VAL A 51 -2.08 1.05 0.08
N VAL A 52 -1.18 2.01 -0.03
CA VAL A 52 -1.48 3.42 0.09
C VAL A 52 -0.98 4.18 -1.13
N TYR A 53 -1.76 5.14 -1.61
CA TYR A 53 -1.35 6.07 -2.64
C TYR A 53 -1.16 7.46 -2.04
N ASN A 54 0.08 7.95 -2.12
CA ASN A 54 0.44 9.28 -1.64
C ASN A 54 0.56 10.23 -2.82
N THR A 55 -0.22 11.31 -2.78
CA THR A 55 -0.16 12.39 -3.77
C THR A 55 0.26 13.69 -3.10
N ILE A 56 0.71 14.64 -3.91
CA ILE A 56 0.95 16.01 -3.48
C ILE A 56 0.03 16.90 -4.29
N ASP A 57 -0.88 17.57 -3.61
CA ASP A 57 -1.70 18.62 -4.19
C ASP A 57 -0.77 19.73 -4.70
N LYS A 58 -0.89 20.04 -5.99
CA LYS A 58 -0.01 20.99 -6.69
C LYS A 58 -0.31 22.44 -6.34
N ASP A 59 -1.53 22.73 -5.93
CA ASP A 59 -2.01 24.07 -5.62
C ASP A 59 -1.75 24.41 -4.15
N THR A 60 -2.01 23.46 -3.24
CA THR A 60 -1.82 23.66 -1.79
C THR A 60 -0.46 23.19 -1.28
N GLY A 61 0.22 22.30 -2.01
CA GLY A 61 1.46 21.65 -1.60
C GLY A 61 1.29 20.61 -0.48
N GLN A 62 0.05 20.25 -0.16
CA GLN A 62 -0.26 19.29 0.90
C GLN A 62 -0.12 17.85 0.38
N SER A 63 0.31 16.95 1.25
CA SER A 63 0.32 15.51 0.96
C SER A 63 -1.04 14.94 1.28
N GLU A 64 -1.63 14.24 0.34
CA GLU A 64 -2.87 13.48 0.54
C GLU A 64 -2.55 12.00 0.49
N GLU A 65 -3.16 11.25 1.42
CA GLU A 65 -2.96 9.83 1.59
C GLU A 65 -4.29 9.12 1.34
N TYR A 66 -4.29 8.18 0.39
CA TYR A 66 -5.46 7.40 0.02
C TYR A 66 -5.20 5.93 0.32
N LEU A 67 -6.02 5.36 1.22
CA LEU A 67 -5.95 3.94 1.50
C LEU A 67 -6.63 3.21 0.33
N LEU A 68 -5.88 2.38 -0.39
CA LEU A 68 -6.44 1.63 -1.51
C LEU A 68 -6.98 0.26 -1.09
N GLY A 69 -6.47 -0.27 0.00
CA GLY A 69 -6.80 -1.59 0.51
C GLY A 69 -5.62 -2.22 1.22
N TYR A 70 -5.61 -3.55 1.24
CA TYR A 70 -4.62 -4.33 1.97
C TYR A 70 -4.05 -5.45 1.12
N ILE A 71 -2.84 -5.90 1.48
CA ILE A 71 -2.33 -7.18 1.01
C ILE A 71 -3.23 -8.30 1.58
N PRO A 72 -3.64 -9.30 0.76
CA PRO A 72 -4.49 -10.39 1.22
C PRO A 72 -3.91 -11.10 2.46
N SER A 73 -4.77 -11.43 3.43
CA SER A 73 -4.35 -11.96 4.74
C SER A 73 -3.59 -13.30 4.67
N HIS A 74 -3.80 -14.08 3.61
CA HIS A 74 -3.06 -15.34 3.38
C HIS A 74 -1.70 -15.12 2.70
N GLU A 75 -1.33 -13.88 2.42
CA GLU A 75 -0.16 -13.49 1.63
C GLU A 75 0.73 -12.44 2.29
N ASN A 76 0.29 -11.83 3.40
CA ASN A 76 0.89 -10.62 3.98
C ASN A 76 2.01 -10.88 4.99
N GLU A 77 2.11 -12.08 5.58
CA GLU A 77 3.02 -12.35 6.71
C GLU A 77 4.48 -12.02 6.40
N THR A 78 5.01 -12.51 5.26
CA THR A 78 6.41 -12.25 4.89
C THR A 78 6.65 -10.78 4.57
N ILE A 79 5.68 -10.10 3.96
CA ILE A 79 5.80 -8.65 3.65
C ILE A 79 5.81 -7.85 4.95
N ALA A 80 4.94 -8.20 5.91
CA ALA A 80 4.88 -7.54 7.21
C ALA A 80 6.21 -7.66 7.96
N GLN A 81 6.78 -8.86 8.00
CA GLN A 81 8.09 -9.10 8.62
C GLN A 81 9.21 -8.29 7.95
N LEU A 82 9.24 -8.25 6.61
CA LEU A 82 10.24 -7.48 5.87
C LEU A 82 10.17 -5.98 6.18
N LEU A 83 8.96 -5.42 6.30
CA LEU A 83 8.77 -4.01 6.68
C LEU A 83 9.26 -3.72 8.12
N GLU A 84 9.10 -4.67 9.04
CA GLU A 84 9.53 -4.52 10.44
C GLU A 84 11.06 -4.71 10.61
N MET A 85 11.73 -5.35 9.64
CA MET A 85 13.17 -5.64 9.71
C MET A 85 14.08 -4.51 9.19
N GLY A 86 13.53 -3.51 8.49
CA GLY A 86 14.29 -2.39 7.91
C GLY A 86 15.13 -2.73 6.68
#